data_AF-A0A932YPP7-F1
#
_entry.id   AF-A0A932YPP7-F1
#
_cell.length_a   1.000
_cell.length_b   1.000
_cell.length_c   1.000
_cell.angle_alpha   90.00
_cell.angle_beta   90.00
_cell.angle_gamma   90.00
#
_symmetry.space_group_name_H-M   'P 1'
#
loop_
_entity.id
_entity.type
_entity.pdbx_description
1 polymer ?
#
loop_
_entity_poly.entity_id
_entity_poly.type
_entity_poly.pdbx_seq_one_letter_code
_entity_poly.pdbx_strand_id
1 'polypeptide(L)'
;AVQVILVDKTGTLTQNRMRVKRVWARQKEQLKNILFAALLGNTASVIQKGKGGAFDIAGDRTDGALLAFARQQDPAIDEEIKKGAIIDEHVFDARSKMITTVWEKNGKKYVFVRGAPEAVLAASNLSQPEKQAIESHFAAFAKEGLRVVAFGTKIDDQAHTRKRHELEQGLEFLGIIGINDPPRPEVVRSIEQAKNAGIRTIMVTGDNELTALAIGREIGLIEKDEDILTGEDLEKISDGELSQLILKTSIFARTKPEDKLRLATLLQKQGYIVGVTGDGVNDALALKKADVGVAMGESGTDVAKEASDIVLSDDNFATLIKAVEEGRVIYQNIAKAITYLLAGNLSEIALVFFSSIAGLPSPLLPTQILWINLVTDGLPALALATDNKNPKLINQHPRNPKIPILTGNRMLVIITIGFGITMLLLFVYSSLLKSLSEVHARTIIFNLLVFSHMVLAFVIRGQSLLRINKLLIFGVILTLLLQMIITTTPFFQQIFHLKF
;
A
#
# COMPACT_ATOMS: atom_id res chain seq x y z
N ALA A 1 9.84 8.13 8.12
CA ALA A 1 8.61 8.05 7.31
C ALA A 1 9.04 7.72 5.90
N VAL A 2 8.38 6.77 5.24
CA VAL A 2 8.73 6.35 3.88
C VAL A 2 8.71 7.56 2.93
N GLN A 3 9.76 7.69 2.13
CA GLN A 3 9.98 8.79 1.19
C GLN A 3 9.75 8.35 -0.25
N VAL A 4 10.17 7.13 -0.57
CA VAL A 4 10.04 6.54 -1.90
C VAL A 4 9.37 5.17 -1.76
N ILE A 5 8.40 4.87 -2.61
CA ILE A 5 7.75 3.56 -2.67
C ILE A 5 7.99 2.99 -4.06
N LEU A 6 8.71 1.87 -4.13
CA LEU A 6 8.77 1.03 -5.31
C LEU A 6 7.58 0.08 -5.28
N VAL A 7 6.63 0.28 -6.18
CA VAL A 7 5.36 -0.44 -6.19
C VAL A 7 5.28 -1.37 -7.37
N ASP A 8 4.84 -2.60 -7.15
CA ASP A 8 4.48 -3.50 -8.25
C ASP A 8 3.19 -3.04 -8.93
N LYS A 9 3.06 -3.30 -10.22
CA LYS A 9 1.84 -3.02 -10.96
C LYS A 9 0.79 -4.09 -10.68
N THR A 10 1.11 -5.35 -10.95
CA THR A 10 0.15 -6.46 -10.92
C THR A 10 -0.20 -6.82 -9.48
N GLY A 11 -1.49 -6.99 -9.16
CA GLY A 11 -1.94 -7.32 -7.81
C GLY A 11 -1.96 -6.15 -6.82
N THR A 12 -1.04 -5.19 -6.94
CA THR A 12 -0.97 -4.02 -6.05
C THR A 12 -1.73 -2.81 -6.62
N LEU A 13 -1.36 -2.32 -7.81
CA LEU A 13 -2.03 -1.18 -8.47
C LEU A 13 -3.23 -1.62 -9.31
N THR A 14 -3.16 -2.83 -9.86
CA THR A 14 -4.23 -3.45 -10.65
C THR A 14 -4.92 -4.55 -9.89
N GLN A 15 -6.10 -4.95 -10.37
CA GLN A 15 -6.95 -5.93 -9.70
C GLN A 15 -6.44 -7.37 -9.83
N ASN A 16 -5.41 -7.60 -10.66
CA ASN A 16 -4.95 -8.93 -11.04
C ASN A 16 -6.06 -9.78 -11.70
N ARG A 17 -7.02 -9.10 -12.35
CA ARG A 17 -8.22 -9.70 -12.94
C ARG A 17 -8.38 -9.20 -14.36
N MET A 18 -7.92 -10.02 -15.30
CA MET A 18 -8.03 -9.72 -16.72
C MET A 18 -9.50 -9.52 -17.11
N ARG A 19 -9.79 -8.43 -17.83
CA ARG A 19 -11.11 -8.09 -18.34
C ARG A 19 -11.03 -7.61 -19.78
N VAL A 20 -12.07 -7.93 -20.54
CA VAL A 20 -12.25 -7.35 -21.87
C VAL A 20 -12.60 -5.87 -21.73
N LYS A 21 -11.76 -4.99 -22.27
CA LYS A 21 -11.96 -3.53 -22.26
C LYS A 21 -12.54 -3.04 -23.59
N ARG A 22 -12.09 -3.62 -24.71
CA ARG A 22 -12.49 -3.17 -26.04
C ARG A 22 -12.64 -4.34 -27.00
N VAL A 23 -13.59 -4.24 -27.91
CA VAL A 23 -13.79 -5.19 -29.01
C VAL A 23 -13.88 -4.43 -30.31
N TRP A 24 -13.26 -4.97 -31.35
CA TRP A 24 -13.45 -4.50 -32.72
C TRP A 24 -13.79 -5.71 -33.58
N ALA A 25 -14.99 -5.70 -34.15
CA ALA A 25 -15.43 -6.70 -35.12
C ALA A 25 -15.40 -6.06 -36.52
N ARG A 26 -14.94 -6.82 -37.52
CA ARG A 26 -14.88 -6.34 -38.91
C ARG A 26 -16.29 -6.06 -39.45
N GLN A 27 -17.26 -6.90 -39.10
CA GLN A 27 -18.69 -6.70 -39.33
C GLN A 27 -19.47 -6.89 -38.02
N LYS A 28 -20.58 -6.17 -37.81
CA LYS A 28 -21.35 -6.27 -36.55
C LYS A 28 -21.92 -7.67 -36.35
N GLU A 29 -22.32 -8.31 -37.44
CA GLU A 29 -22.90 -9.65 -37.50
C GLU A 29 -21.89 -10.73 -37.08
N GLN A 30 -20.60 -10.46 -37.21
CA GLN A 30 -19.52 -11.38 -36.83
C GLN A 30 -19.24 -11.41 -35.32
N LEU A 31 -19.81 -10.51 -34.52
CA LEU A 31 -19.61 -10.50 -33.06
C LEU A 31 -19.98 -11.85 -32.46
N LYS A 32 -21.07 -12.48 -32.92
CA LYS A 32 -21.47 -13.81 -32.44
C LYS A 32 -20.40 -14.87 -32.71
N ASN A 33 -19.78 -14.86 -33.89
CA ASN A 33 -18.69 -15.78 -34.23
C ASN A 33 -17.42 -15.52 -33.41
N ILE A 34 -17.14 -14.26 -33.05
CA ILE A 34 -16.05 -13.92 -32.12
C ILE A 34 -16.33 -14.51 -30.74
N LEU A 35 -17.55 -14.39 -30.23
CA LEU A 35 -17.92 -14.97 -28.93
C LEU A 35 -17.84 -16.51 -28.96
N PHE A 36 -18.21 -17.14 -30.07
CA PHE A 36 -18.03 -18.57 -30.28
C PHE A 36 -16.56 -18.96 -30.24
N ALA A 37 -15.72 -18.29 -31.01
CA ALA A 37 -14.27 -18.52 -31.01
C ALA A 37 -13.61 -18.25 -29.65
N ALA A 38 -14.19 -17.35 -28.84
CA ALA A 38 -13.73 -17.04 -27.49
C ALA A 38 -14.07 -18.13 -26.45
N LEU A 39 -15.14 -18.89 -26.68
CA LEU A 39 -15.64 -19.94 -25.77
C LEU A 39 -15.26 -21.34 -26.21
N LEU A 40 -15.23 -21.59 -27.52
CA LEU A 40 -14.78 -22.86 -28.10
C LEU A 40 -13.26 -22.96 -27.90
N GLY A 41 -12.83 -24.05 -27.29
CA GLY A 41 -11.44 -24.26 -26.85
C GLY A 41 -10.98 -23.30 -25.74
N ASN A 42 -11.94 -22.83 -24.93
CA ASN A 42 -11.66 -22.10 -23.70
C ASN A 42 -11.40 -23.09 -22.56
N THR A 43 -10.25 -22.95 -21.92
CA THR A 43 -9.83 -23.85 -20.83
C THR A 43 -10.28 -23.36 -19.46
N ALA A 44 -10.86 -22.16 -19.38
CA ALA A 44 -11.34 -21.59 -18.15
C ALA A 44 -12.76 -22.06 -17.81
N SER A 45 -13.05 -22.14 -16.52
CA SER A 45 -14.36 -22.45 -15.99
C SER A 45 -14.74 -21.46 -14.90
N VAL A 46 -16.04 -21.15 -14.83
CA VAL A 46 -16.57 -20.32 -13.75
C VAL A 46 -16.91 -21.22 -12.57
N ILE A 47 -16.33 -20.93 -11.41
CA ILE A 47 -16.54 -21.66 -10.16
C ILE A 47 -17.35 -20.77 -9.22
N GLN A 48 -18.32 -21.35 -8.52
CA GLN A 48 -19.07 -20.60 -7.50
C GLN A 48 -18.30 -20.61 -6.17
N LYS A 49 -17.94 -19.43 -5.68
CA LYS A 49 -17.27 -19.23 -4.39
C LYS A 49 -18.30 -19.20 -3.26
N GLY A 50 -18.47 -20.35 -2.61
CA GLY A 50 -19.28 -20.51 -1.39
C GLY A 50 -20.78 -20.23 -1.57
N LYS A 51 -21.50 -20.14 -0.45
CA LYS A 51 -22.99 -19.97 -0.42
C LYS A 51 -23.49 -18.56 -0.77
N GLY A 52 -22.59 -17.62 -1.10
CA GLY A 52 -22.90 -16.19 -1.28
C GLY A 52 -23.07 -15.70 -2.72
N GLY A 53 -23.03 -16.60 -3.72
CA GLY A 53 -23.23 -16.22 -5.13
C GLY A 53 -22.07 -15.46 -5.77
N ALA A 54 -20.91 -15.33 -5.11
CA ALA A 54 -19.69 -14.84 -5.74
C ALA A 54 -19.16 -15.90 -6.73
N PHE A 55 -18.67 -15.47 -7.89
CA PHE A 55 -18.07 -16.34 -8.90
C PHE A 55 -16.57 -16.08 -8.99
N ASP A 56 -15.80 -17.14 -9.19
CA ASP A 56 -14.37 -17.13 -9.48
C ASP A 56 -14.12 -17.80 -10.83
N ILE A 57 -12.93 -17.60 -11.39
CA ILE A 57 -12.52 -18.21 -12.65
C ILE A 57 -11.32 -19.10 -12.38
N ALA A 58 -11.45 -20.39 -12.68
CA ALA A 58 -10.32 -21.30 -12.75
C ALA A 58 -9.84 -21.45 -14.19
N GLY A 59 -8.53 -21.45 -14.40
CA GLY A 59 -7.90 -21.56 -15.71
C GLY A 59 -7.02 -20.35 -16.04
N ASP A 60 -6.62 -20.22 -17.32
CA ASP A 60 -5.87 -19.05 -17.77
C ASP A 60 -6.70 -17.76 -17.65
N ARG A 61 -6.07 -16.67 -17.23
CA ARG A 61 -6.76 -15.39 -16.97
C ARG A 61 -7.33 -14.77 -18.25
N THR A 62 -6.69 -14.99 -19.40
CA THR A 62 -7.16 -14.52 -20.71
C THR A 62 -8.43 -15.26 -21.12
N ASP A 63 -8.40 -16.58 -20.98
CA ASP A 63 -9.55 -17.47 -21.21
C ASP A 63 -10.71 -17.10 -20.29
N GLY A 64 -10.42 -16.84 -19.01
CA GLY A 64 -11.36 -16.32 -18.04
C GLY A 64 -12.04 -15.02 -18.46
N ALA A 65 -11.24 -14.04 -18.88
CA ALA A 65 -11.74 -12.73 -19.31
C ALA A 65 -12.68 -12.86 -20.53
N LEU A 66 -12.30 -13.71 -21.49
CA LEU A 66 -13.08 -13.99 -22.68
C LEU A 66 -14.39 -14.73 -22.36
N LEU A 67 -14.33 -15.72 -21.46
CA LEU A 67 -15.49 -16.48 -20.98
C LEU A 67 -16.51 -15.57 -20.28
N ALA A 68 -16.05 -14.75 -19.34
CA ALA A 68 -16.88 -13.80 -18.62
C ALA A 68 -17.51 -12.77 -19.58
N PHE A 69 -16.74 -12.25 -20.52
CA PHE A 69 -17.22 -11.29 -21.52
C PHE A 69 -18.28 -11.91 -22.43
N ALA A 70 -18.04 -13.11 -22.97
CA ALA A 70 -18.98 -13.75 -23.88
C ALA A 70 -20.33 -14.03 -23.22
N ARG A 71 -20.35 -14.52 -21.97
CA ARG A 71 -21.58 -14.73 -21.20
C ARG A 71 -22.31 -13.43 -20.84
N GLN A 72 -21.56 -12.34 -20.64
CA GLN A 72 -22.15 -11.03 -20.37
C GLN A 72 -22.83 -10.45 -21.62
N GLN A 73 -22.25 -10.68 -22.81
CA GLN A 73 -22.81 -10.21 -24.08
C GLN A 73 -24.00 -11.06 -24.55
N ASP A 74 -23.92 -12.37 -24.41
CA ASP A 74 -24.99 -13.31 -24.77
C ASP A 74 -25.16 -14.37 -23.68
N PRO A 75 -26.13 -14.20 -22.76
CA PRO A 75 -26.40 -15.17 -21.70
C PRO A 75 -26.84 -16.56 -22.20
N ALA A 76 -27.31 -16.67 -23.45
CA ALA A 76 -27.75 -17.93 -24.05
C ALA A 76 -26.65 -18.61 -24.88
N ILE A 77 -25.43 -18.07 -24.91
CA ILE A 77 -24.37 -18.54 -25.78
C ILE A 77 -23.94 -19.98 -25.46
N ASP A 78 -23.92 -20.37 -24.18
CA ASP A 78 -23.60 -21.73 -23.76
C ASP A 78 -24.61 -22.74 -24.33
N GLU A 79 -25.90 -22.40 -24.33
CA GLU A 79 -26.95 -23.23 -24.93
C GLU A 79 -26.81 -23.32 -26.46
N GLU A 80 -26.38 -22.24 -27.11
CA GLU A 80 -26.18 -22.24 -28.56
C GLU A 80 -24.96 -23.08 -28.98
N ILE A 81 -23.89 -23.07 -28.19
CA ILE A 81 -22.70 -23.91 -28.40
C ILE A 81 -23.06 -25.39 -28.24
N LYS A 82 -23.90 -25.75 -27.25
CA LYS A 82 -24.39 -27.12 -27.03
C LYS A 82 -25.27 -27.66 -28.17
N LYS A 83 -25.78 -26.81 -29.07
CA LYS A 83 -26.51 -27.27 -30.28
C LYS A 83 -25.59 -27.91 -31.33
N GLY A 84 -24.28 -27.84 -31.14
CA GLY A 84 -23.30 -28.56 -31.95
C GLY A 84 -22.34 -29.35 -31.07
N ALA A 85 -21.36 -29.99 -31.69
CA ALA A 85 -20.35 -30.79 -31.00
C ALA A 85 -18.93 -30.35 -31.39
N ILE A 86 -18.02 -30.34 -30.42
CA ILE A 86 -16.58 -30.17 -30.69
C ILE A 86 -16.07 -31.52 -31.20
N ILE A 87 -15.55 -31.54 -32.42
CA ILE A 87 -15.06 -32.76 -33.09
C ILE A 87 -13.53 -32.84 -33.10
N ASP A 88 -12.84 -31.71 -33.01
CA ASP A 88 -11.38 -31.65 -32.88
C ASP A 88 -10.98 -30.35 -32.17
N GLU A 89 -9.88 -30.42 -31.41
CA GLU A 89 -9.35 -29.30 -30.64
C GLU A 89 -7.83 -29.32 -30.61
N HIS A 90 -7.24 -28.17 -30.90
CA HIS A 90 -5.81 -27.96 -30.84
C HIS A 90 -5.48 -26.84 -29.85
N VAL A 91 -4.87 -27.25 -28.74
CA VAL A 91 -4.38 -26.33 -27.70
C VAL A 91 -3.33 -25.37 -28.24
N PHE A 92 -3.06 -24.31 -27.47
CA PHE A 92 -2.07 -23.28 -27.82
C PHE A 92 -0.72 -23.91 -28.15
N ASP A 93 -0.18 -23.60 -29.33
CA ASP A 93 1.17 -23.98 -29.74
C ASP A 93 2.04 -22.74 -29.87
N ALA A 94 3.25 -22.78 -29.31
CA ALA A 94 4.15 -21.63 -29.33
C ALA A 94 4.66 -21.28 -30.74
N ARG A 95 4.64 -22.25 -31.68
CA ARG A 95 5.06 -22.00 -33.07
C ARG A 95 3.93 -21.35 -33.86
N SER A 96 2.71 -21.88 -33.82
CA SER A 96 1.57 -21.28 -34.52
C SER A 96 1.00 -20.04 -33.81
N LYS A 97 1.20 -19.93 -32.49
CA LYS A 97 0.66 -18.89 -31.60
C LYS A 97 -0.88 -18.81 -31.63
N MET A 98 -1.54 -19.92 -31.95
CA MET A 98 -2.99 -20.01 -32.13
C MET A 98 -3.59 -21.19 -31.35
N ILE A 99 -4.87 -21.06 -31.01
CA ILE A 99 -5.77 -22.11 -30.52
C ILE A 99 -6.82 -22.32 -31.60
N THR A 100 -7.09 -23.58 -31.94
CA THR A 100 -7.99 -23.94 -33.03
C THR A 100 -9.00 -24.97 -32.54
N THR A 101 -10.28 -24.74 -32.83
CA THR A 101 -11.37 -25.64 -32.44
C THR A 101 -12.29 -25.88 -33.63
N VAL A 102 -12.65 -27.15 -33.86
CA VAL A 102 -13.59 -27.55 -34.90
C VAL A 102 -14.91 -27.91 -34.26
N TRP A 103 -15.95 -27.16 -34.61
CA TRP A 103 -17.30 -27.31 -34.09
C TRP A 103 -18.27 -27.67 -35.22
N GLU A 104 -19.02 -28.75 -35.04
CA GLU A 104 -19.98 -29.25 -36.02
C GLU A 104 -21.43 -28.94 -35.59
N LYS A 105 -22.22 -28.39 -36.51
CA LYS A 105 -23.67 -28.20 -36.31
C LYS A 105 -24.42 -28.40 -37.62
N ASN A 106 -25.47 -29.21 -37.57
CA ASN A 106 -26.33 -29.54 -38.72
C ASN A 106 -25.53 -30.03 -39.94
N GLY A 107 -24.48 -30.84 -39.72
CA GLY A 107 -23.61 -31.39 -40.76
C GLY A 107 -22.61 -30.41 -41.38
N LYS A 108 -22.58 -29.15 -40.93
CA LYS A 108 -21.54 -28.17 -41.31
C LYS A 108 -20.48 -28.08 -40.23
N LYS A 109 -19.22 -28.03 -40.64
CA LYS A 109 -18.06 -27.92 -39.74
C LYS A 109 -17.48 -26.52 -39.80
N TYR A 110 -17.45 -25.87 -38.64
CA TYR A 110 -16.90 -24.54 -38.45
C TYR A 110 -15.57 -24.66 -37.71
N VAL A 111 -14.53 -24.09 -38.30
CA VAL A 111 -13.20 -23.99 -37.68
C VAL A 111 -13.09 -22.60 -37.09
N PHE A 112 -12.96 -22.51 -35.77
CA PHE A 112 -12.71 -21.26 -35.06
C PHE A 112 -11.27 -21.20 -34.60
N VAL A 113 -10.63 -20.05 -34.79
CA VAL A 113 -9.24 -19.81 -34.42
C VAL A 113 -9.16 -18.54 -33.59
N ARG A 114 -8.37 -18.59 -32.51
CA ARG A 114 -7.97 -17.41 -31.74
C ARG A 114 -6.48 -17.44 -31.43
N GLY A 115 -5.83 -16.29 -31.39
CA GLY A 115 -4.39 -16.26 -31.14
C GLY A 115 -3.76 -14.89 -31.23
N ALA A 116 -2.44 -14.90 -31.42
CA ALA A 116 -1.66 -13.69 -31.64
C ALA A 116 -2.17 -12.93 -32.88
N PRO A 117 -2.31 -11.59 -32.82
CA PRO A 117 -2.84 -10.80 -33.93
C PRO A 117 -2.12 -11.03 -35.25
N GLU A 118 -0.79 -11.09 -35.24
CA GLU A 118 0.03 -11.25 -36.43
C GLU A 118 -0.15 -12.65 -37.05
N ALA A 119 -0.31 -13.69 -36.22
CA ALA A 119 -0.47 -15.06 -36.69
C ALA A 119 -1.83 -15.26 -37.37
N VAL A 120 -2.91 -14.80 -36.73
CA VAL A 120 -4.27 -14.90 -37.29
C VAL A 120 -4.40 -14.04 -38.55
N LEU A 121 -3.81 -12.84 -38.57
CA LEU A 121 -3.84 -11.97 -39.74
C LEU A 121 -3.06 -12.55 -40.92
N ALA A 122 -1.88 -13.15 -40.66
CA ALA A 122 -1.08 -13.79 -41.70
C ALA A 122 -1.84 -14.95 -42.36
N ALA A 123 -2.58 -15.73 -41.56
CA ALA A 123 -3.32 -16.90 -42.02
C ALA A 123 -4.72 -16.58 -42.59
N SER A 124 -5.15 -15.32 -42.51
CA SER A 124 -6.43 -14.86 -43.04
C SER A 124 -6.37 -14.55 -44.54
N ASN A 125 -7.47 -14.83 -45.25
CA ASN A 125 -7.62 -14.55 -46.68
C ASN A 125 -7.99 -13.07 -46.90
N LEU A 126 -6.97 -12.21 -46.81
CA LEU A 126 -7.09 -10.76 -46.93
C LEU A 126 -6.07 -10.21 -47.93
N SER A 127 -6.47 -9.17 -48.66
CA SER A 127 -5.56 -8.41 -49.51
C SER A 127 -4.57 -7.59 -48.66
N GLN A 128 -3.42 -7.21 -49.24
CA GLN A 128 -2.42 -6.40 -48.53
C GLN A 128 -2.97 -5.07 -47.96
N PRO A 129 -3.80 -4.30 -48.69
CA PRO A 129 -4.40 -3.08 -48.15
C PRO A 129 -5.30 -3.33 -46.93
N GLU A 130 -6.06 -4.43 -46.94
CA GLU A 130 -6.92 -4.80 -45.81
C GLU A 130 -6.10 -5.21 -44.58
N LYS A 131 -4.99 -5.93 -44.78
CA LYS A 131 -4.08 -6.28 -43.69
C LYS A 131 -3.53 -5.03 -43.01
N GLN A 132 -3.05 -4.05 -43.79
CA GLN A 132 -2.57 -2.77 -43.24
C GLN A 132 -3.65 -2.00 -42.47
N ALA A 133 -4.88 -1.97 -42.98
CA ALA A 133 -6.00 -1.34 -42.28
C ALA A 133 -6.27 -2.01 -40.92
N ILE A 134 -6.21 -3.34 -40.85
CA ILE A 134 -6.40 -4.09 -39.60
C ILE A 134 -5.23 -3.91 -38.63
N GLU A 135 -3.99 -3.88 -39.11
CA GLU A 135 -2.80 -3.60 -38.29
C GLU A 135 -2.90 -2.25 -37.58
N SER A 136 -3.53 -1.25 -38.21
CA SER A 136 -3.79 0.04 -37.54
C SER A 136 -4.68 -0.09 -36.31
N HIS A 137 -5.64 -1.02 -36.31
CA HIS A 137 -6.45 -1.34 -35.14
C HIS A 137 -5.66 -2.06 -34.06
N PHE A 138 -4.73 -2.95 -34.43
CA PHE A 138 -3.84 -3.61 -33.47
C PHE A 138 -2.96 -2.58 -32.77
N ALA A 139 -2.36 -1.66 -33.53
CA ALA A 139 -1.56 -0.57 -33.00
C ALA A 139 -2.37 0.35 -32.07
N ALA A 140 -3.63 0.65 -32.41
CA ALA A 140 -4.51 1.45 -31.56
C ALA A 140 -4.80 0.77 -30.21
N PHE A 141 -5.11 -0.54 -30.21
CA PHE A 141 -5.35 -1.29 -28.98
C PHE A 141 -4.07 -1.45 -28.15
N ALA A 142 -2.93 -1.69 -28.79
CA ALA A 142 -1.63 -1.76 -28.12
C ALA A 142 -1.24 -0.42 -27.48
N LYS A 143 -1.55 0.72 -28.13
CA LYS A 143 -1.34 2.07 -27.59
C LYS A 143 -2.18 2.35 -26.33
N GLU A 144 -3.32 1.69 -26.19
CA GLU A 144 -4.13 1.70 -24.96
C GLU A 144 -3.63 0.69 -23.90
N GLY A 145 -2.52 -0.01 -24.15
CA GLY A 145 -1.95 -1.01 -23.25
C GLY A 145 -2.72 -2.33 -23.19
N LEU A 146 -3.60 -2.58 -24.17
CA LEU A 146 -4.43 -3.78 -24.19
C LEU A 146 -3.64 -4.97 -24.73
N ARG A 147 -3.77 -6.12 -24.07
CA ARG A 147 -3.40 -7.42 -24.64
C ARG A 147 -4.41 -7.79 -25.72
N VAL A 148 -3.96 -7.81 -26.97
CA VAL A 148 -4.83 -8.04 -28.13
C VAL A 148 -4.87 -9.53 -28.48
N VAL A 149 -6.08 -10.07 -28.65
CA VAL A 149 -6.34 -11.41 -29.17
C VAL A 149 -7.14 -11.26 -30.46
N ALA A 150 -6.69 -11.90 -31.55
CA ALA A 150 -7.40 -11.90 -32.82
C ALA A 150 -8.18 -13.19 -33.04
N PHE A 151 -9.23 -13.09 -33.83
CA PHE A 151 -10.18 -14.17 -34.09
C PHE A 151 -10.40 -14.37 -35.59
N GLY A 152 -10.45 -15.63 -36.00
CA GLY A 152 -10.76 -16.03 -37.37
C GLY A 152 -11.69 -17.23 -37.40
N THR A 153 -12.39 -17.40 -38.52
CA THR A 153 -13.25 -18.55 -38.75
C THR A 153 -13.12 -19.06 -40.18
N LYS A 154 -13.48 -20.31 -40.42
CA LYS A 154 -13.85 -20.80 -41.76
C LYS A 154 -14.84 -21.94 -41.66
N ILE A 155 -15.53 -22.21 -42.77
CA ILE A 155 -16.35 -23.42 -42.92
C ILE A 155 -15.52 -24.41 -43.74
N ASP A 156 -15.37 -25.63 -43.23
CA ASP A 156 -14.54 -26.65 -43.85
C ASP A 156 -15.11 -28.05 -43.59
N ASP A 157 -15.89 -28.57 -44.53
CA ASP A 157 -16.55 -29.88 -44.41
C ASP A 157 -15.54 -31.05 -44.30
N GLN A 158 -14.30 -30.83 -44.72
CA GLN A 158 -13.20 -31.78 -44.60
C GLN A 158 -12.31 -31.56 -43.36
N ALA A 159 -12.70 -30.69 -42.42
CA ALA A 159 -11.88 -30.36 -41.25
C ALA A 159 -11.36 -31.59 -40.48
N HIS A 160 -12.20 -32.61 -40.28
CA HIS A 160 -11.86 -33.87 -39.61
C HIS A 160 -10.73 -34.72 -40.24
N THR A 161 -10.37 -34.49 -41.50
CA THR A 161 -9.28 -35.21 -42.18
C THR A 161 -8.06 -34.34 -42.43
N ARG A 162 -8.17 -33.03 -42.14
CA ARG A 162 -7.09 -32.06 -42.34
C ARG A 162 -6.16 -32.02 -41.15
N LYS A 163 -4.91 -31.68 -41.41
CA LYS A 163 -3.94 -31.43 -40.34
C LYS A 163 -4.09 -30.00 -39.81
N ARG A 164 -3.65 -29.77 -38.57
CA ARG A 164 -3.68 -28.44 -37.91
C ARG A 164 -3.27 -27.27 -38.82
N HIS A 165 -2.14 -27.38 -39.51
CA HIS A 165 -1.64 -26.29 -40.37
C HIS A 165 -2.57 -25.96 -41.54
N GLU A 166 -3.34 -26.93 -42.04
CA GLU A 166 -4.34 -26.72 -43.09
C GLU A 166 -5.63 -26.11 -42.51
N LEU A 167 -5.99 -26.45 -41.27
CA LEU A 167 -7.11 -25.84 -40.54
C LEU A 167 -6.85 -24.37 -40.22
N GLU A 168 -5.61 -24.02 -39.91
CA GLU A 168 -5.21 -22.67 -39.51
C GLU A 168 -5.00 -21.72 -40.70
N GLN A 169 -5.13 -22.16 -41.95
CA GLN A 169 -4.98 -21.32 -43.16
C GLN A 169 -6.32 -20.98 -43.83
N GLY A 170 -6.33 -19.85 -44.57
CA GLY A 170 -7.48 -19.42 -45.38
C GLY A 170 -8.65 -18.93 -44.53
N LEU A 171 -8.36 -18.32 -43.39
CA LEU A 171 -9.36 -17.88 -42.43
C LEU A 171 -10.09 -16.61 -42.91
N GLU A 172 -11.37 -16.50 -42.60
CA GLU A 172 -12.09 -15.24 -42.58
C GLU A 172 -11.77 -14.52 -41.27
N PHE A 173 -11.14 -13.35 -41.36
CA PHE A 173 -10.83 -12.52 -40.20
C PHE A 173 -12.11 -11.94 -39.60
N LEU A 174 -12.36 -12.19 -38.31
CA LEU A 174 -13.57 -11.75 -37.61
C LEU A 174 -13.38 -10.43 -36.86
N GLY A 175 -12.27 -10.29 -36.15
CA GLY A 175 -12.08 -9.17 -35.23
C GLY A 175 -10.99 -9.40 -34.19
N ILE A 176 -10.90 -8.44 -33.27
CA ILE A 176 -9.99 -8.47 -32.12
C ILE A 176 -10.71 -8.11 -30.82
N ILE A 177 -10.19 -8.67 -29.74
CA ILE A 177 -10.55 -8.31 -28.38
C ILE A 177 -9.30 -7.80 -27.67
N GLY A 178 -9.42 -6.63 -27.03
CA GLY A 178 -8.43 -6.02 -26.17
C GLY A 178 -8.76 -6.29 -24.72
N ILE A 179 -7.84 -6.99 -24.05
CA ILE A 179 -7.97 -7.41 -22.66
C ILE A 179 -6.94 -6.62 -21.84
N ASN A 180 -7.34 -6.11 -20.68
CA ASN A 180 -6.40 -5.50 -19.75
C ASN A 180 -6.62 -6.01 -18.33
N ASP A 181 -5.62 -5.76 -17.48
CA ASP A 181 -5.80 -5.82 -16.04
C ASP A 181 -6.09 -4.39 -15.54
N PRO A 182 -7.34 -4.06 -15.21
CA PRO A 182 -7.72 -2.70 -14.88
C PRO A 182 -7.10 -2.26 -13.54
N PRO A 183 -6.77 -0.97 -13.39
CA PRO A 183 -6.35 -0.43 -12.11
C PRO A 183 -7.48 -0.56 -11.07
N ARG A 184 -7.11 -0.59 -9.80
CA ARG A 184 -8.09 -0.51 -8.71
C ARG A 184 -8.70 0.91 -8.66
N PRO A 185 -10.02 1.08 -8.47
CA PRO A 185 -10.67 2.40 -8.49
C PRO A 185 -10.04 3.44 -7.55
N GLU A 186 -9.61 2.99 -6.38
CA GLU A 186 -9.01 3.80 -5.32
C GLU A 186 -7.56 4.20 -5.57
N VAL A 187 -6.87 3.57 -6.52
CA VAL A 187 -5.42 3.80 -6.76
C VAL A 187 -5.16 5.22 -7.26
N VAL A 188 -6.00 5.76 -8.15
CA VAL A 188 -5.87 7.13 -8.66
C VAL A 188 -5.78 8.14 -7.50
N ARG A 189 -6.75 8.07 -6.59
CA ARG A 189 -6.79 8.93 -5.39
C ARG A 189 -5.60 8.68 -4.47
N SER A 190 -5.17 7.44 -4.34
CA SER A 190 -4.06 7.07 -3.45
C SER A 190 -2.71 7.56 -3.98
N ILE A 191 -2.50 7.52 -5.30
CA ILE A 191 -1.33 8.10 -5.96
C ILE A 191 -1.31 9.62 -5.77
N GLU A 192 -2.45 10.28 -5.95
CA GLU A 192 -2.58 11.72 -5.69
C GLU A 192 -2.29 12.06 -4.23
N GLN A 193 -2.82 11.29 -3.28
CA GLN A 193 -2.53 11.45 -1.86
C GLN A 193 -1.04 11.25 -1.54
N ALA A 194 -0.40 10.24 -2.12
CA ALA A 194 1.03 10.00 -1.97
C ALA A 194 1.85 11.20 -2.48
N LYS A 195 1.51 11.71 -3.68
CA LYS A 195 2.14 12.90 -4.29
C LYS A 195 1.97 14.14 -3.41
N ASN A 196 0.76 14.42 -2.94
CA ASN A 196 0.46 15.55 -2.05
C ASN A 196 1.17 15.43 -0.69
N ALA A 197 1.38 14.20 -0.22
CA ALA A 197 2.13 13.89 0.99
C ALA A 197 3.65 13.88 0.78
N GLY A 198 4.14 14.23 -0.42
CA GLY A 198 5.56 14.29 -0.78
C GLY A 198 6.25 12.93 -0.89
N ILE A 199 5.48 11.84 -1.07
CA ILE A 199 6.00 10.49 -1.24
C ILE A 199 6.19 10.23 -2.73
N ARG A 200 7.39 9.84 -3.14
CA ARG A 200 7.67 9.47 -4.53
C ARG A 200 7.25 8.02 -4.77
N THR A 201 6.19 7.83 -5.54
CA THR A 201 5.80 6.49 -6.01
C THR A 201 6.46 6.20 -7.36
N ILE A 202 7.01 5.00 -7.52
CA ILE A 202 7.69 4.51 -8.72
C ILE A 202 7.14 3.11 -9.00
N MET A 203 6.58 2.91 -10.20
CA MET A 203 6.12 1.59 -10.64
C MET A 203 7.31 0.77 -11.13
N VAL A 204 7.44 -0.47 -10.68
CA VAL A 204 8.46 -1.42 -11.13
C VAL A 204 7.75 -2.70 -11.55
N THR A 205 7.80 -3.05 -12.84
CA THR A 205 7.01 -4.14 -13.39
C THR A 205 7.74 -4.94 -14.48
N GLY A 206 7.47 -6.24 -14.53
CA GLY A 206 7.91 -7.12 -15.62
C GLY A 206 7.10 -6.98 -16.91
N ASP A 207 6.00 -6.22 -16.89
CA ASP A 207 5.17 -5.96 -18.08
C ASP A 207 5.93 -5.18 -19.16
N ASN A 208 5.43 -5.24 -20.39
CA ASN A 208 6.00 -4.45 -21.48
C ASN A 208 5.79 -2.94 -21.25
N GLU A 209 6.64 -2.14 -21.90
CA GLU A 209 6.67 -0.69 -21.78
C GLU A 209 5.33 -0.02 -22.10
N LEU A 210 4.68 -0.41 -23.21
CA LEU A 210 3.41 0.17 -23.65
C LEU A 210 2.28 -0.06 -22.64
N THR A 211 2.17 -1.27 -22.09
CA THR A 211 1.18 -1.62 -21.06
C THR A 211 1.46 -0.85 -19.77
N ALA A 212 2.72 -0.80 -19.33
CA ALA A 212 3.10 -0.06 -18.13
C ALA A 212 2.81 1.44 -18.28
N LEU A 213 3.13 2.03 -19.44
CA LEU A 213 2.88 3.42 -19.75
C LEU A 213 1.37 3.74 -19.78
N ALA A 214 0.56 2.89 -20.41
CA ALA A 214 -0.89 3.06 -20.46
C ALA A 214 -1.51 3.04 -19.05
N ILE A 215 -1.14 2.06 -18.22
CA ILE A 215 -1.60 2.00 -16.82
C ILE A 215 -1.09 3.19 -16.02
N GLY A 216 0.17 3.57 -16.19
CA GLY A 216 0.77 4.73 -15.54
C GLY A 216 0.03 6.04 -15.84
N ARG A 217 -0.40 6.24 -17.09
CA ARG A 217 -1.22 7.40 -17.47
C ARG A 217 -2.62 7.32 -16.88
N GLU A 218 -3.25 6.13 -16.93
CA GLU A 218 -4.61 5.91 -16.41
C GLU A 218 -4.70 6.20 -14.91
N ILE A 219 -3.66 5.88 -14.13
CA ILE A 219 -3.61 6.13 -12.68
C ILE A 219 -3.01 7.49 -12.29
N GLY A 220 -2.55 8.30 -13.25
CA GLY A 220 -1.91 9.59 -13.00
C GLY A 220 -0.51 9.51 -12.38
N LEU A 221 0.21 8.40 -12.57
CA LEU A 221 1.58 8.21 -12.09
C LEU A 221 2.62 8.92 -12.97
N ILE A 222 2.34 9.05 -14.27
CA ILE A 222 3.23 9.65 -15.25
C ILE A 222 2.52 10.77 -16.01
N GLU A 223 3.20 11.90 -16.18
CA GLU A 223 2.70 13.04 -16.95
C GLU A 223 3.38 13.17 -18.32
N LYS A 224 4.64 12.73 -18.43
CA LYS A 224 5.45 12.76 -19.66
C LYS A 224 5.97 11.38 -20.00
N ASP A 225 5.91 11.02 -21.27
CA ASP A 225 6.30 9.69 -21.75
C ASP A 225 7.80 9.39 -21.60
N GLU A 226 8.63 10.41 -21.37
CA GLU A 226 10.07 10.29 -21.17
C GLU A 226 10.46 9.80 -19.75
N ASP A 227 9.51 9.69 -18.83
CA ASP A 227 9.76 9.24 -17.44
C ASP A 227 9.66 7.70 -17.29
N ILE A 228 10.01 6.94 -18.33
CA ILE A 228 10.03 5.47 -18.35
C ILE A 228 11.42 4.94 -18.74
N LEU A 229 11.85 3.86 -18.08
CA LEU A 229 13.05 3.11 -18.44
C LEU A 229 12.74 1.62 -18.50
N THR A 230 13.43 0.87 -19.36
CA THR A 230 13.28 -0.58 -19.45
C THR A 230 14.40 -1.32 -18.73
N GLY A 231 14.20 -2.61 -18.43
CA GLY A 231 15.26 -3.47 -17.90
C GLY A 231 16.52 -3.50 -18.79
N GLU A 232 16.37 -3.44 -20.11
CA GLU A 232 17.51 -3.36 -21.05
C GLU A 232 18.28 -2.03 -20.92
N ASP A 233 17.60 -0.94 -20.60
CA ASP A 233 18.26 0.35 -20.33
C ASP A 233 19.01 0.29 -19.00
N LEU A 234 18.41 -0.33 -17.97
CA LEU A 234 19.05 -0.50 -16.66
C LEU A 234 20.37 -1.27 -16.74
N GLU A 235 20.47 -2.28 -17.60
CA GLU A 235 21.72 -3.03 -17.80
C GLU A 235 22.85 -2.18 -18.39
N LYS A 236 22.50 -1.14 -19.17
CA LYS A 236 23.47 -0.26 -19.84
C LYS A 236 23.87 0.93 -18.96
N ILE A 237 23.00 1.36 -18.06
CA ILE A 237 23.21 2.54 -17.21
C ILE A 237 24.04 2.18 -15.98
N SER A 238 25.07 2.99 -15.69
CA SER A 238 25.91 2.83 -14.50
C SER A 238 25.15 3.18 -13.21
N ASP A 239 25.57 2.63 -12.06
CA ASP A 239 24.96 2.93 -10.77
C ASP A 239 24.97 4.44 -10.42
N GLY A 240 26.01 5.16 -10.86
CA GLY A 240 26.15 6.60 -10.64
C GLY A 240 25.15 7.43 -11.43
N GLU A 241 24.92 7.09 -12.69
CA GLU A 241 23.91 7.73 -13.55
C GLU A 241 22.50 7.33 -13.13
N LEU A 242 22.28 6.03 -12.86
CA LEU A 242 20.98 5.50 -12.43
C LEU A 242 20.53 6.20 -11.15
N SER A 243 21.43 6.39 -10.19
CA SER A 243 21.17 7.15 -8.97
C SER A 243 20.54 8.53 -9.22
N GLN A 244 20.92 9.24 -10.28
CA GLN A 244 20.34 10.55 -10.61
C GLN A 244 19.00 10.45 -11.36
N LEU A 245 18.80 9.36 -12.10
CA LEU A 245 17.61 9.12 -12.92
C LEU A 245 16.44 8.55 -12.12
N ILE A 246 16.69 7.71 -11.10
CA ILE A 246 15.63 6.97 -10.38
C ILE A 246 14.48 7.88 -9.94
N LEU A 247 14.77 9.04 -9.36
CA LEU A 247 13.72 9.93 -8.84
C LEU A 247 12.94 10.65 -9.95
N LYS A 248 13.54 10.82 -11.12
CA LYS A 248 12.92 11.41 -12.31
C LYS A 248 12.05 10.39 -13.04
N THR A 249 12.48 9.13 -13.08
CA THR A 249 11.74 8.03 -13.70
C THR A 249 10.54 7.60 -12.83
N SER A 250 9.37 7.53 -13.43
CA SER A 250 8.12 7.11 -12.76
C SER A 250 7.83 5.62 -12.95
N ILE A 251 8.34 5.01 -14.04
CA ILE A 251 8.03 3.64 -14.43
C ILE A 251 9.31 2.92 -14.86
N PHE A 252 9.55 1.74 -14.31
CA PHE A 252 10.54 0.79 -14.79
C PHE A 252 9.79 -0.45 -15.33
N ALA A 253 9.91 -0.71 -16.64
CA ALA A 253 9.21 -1.78 -17.34
C ALA A 253 10.16 -2.91 -17.76
N ARG A 254 9.63 -4.12 -18.02
CA ARG A 254 10.41 -5.33 -18.31
C ARG A 254 11.54 -5.59 -17.31
N THR A 255 11.35 -5.24 -16.05
CA THR A 255 12.38 -5.37 -15.03
C THR A 255 12.52 -6.80 -14.55
N LYS A 256 13.76 -7.20 -14.25
CA LYS A 256 14.07 -8.44 -13.57
C LYS A 256 14.00 -8.25 -12.04
N PRO A 257 13.90 -9.34 -11.26
CA PRO A 257 13.90 -9.25 -9.80
C PRO A 257 15.13 -8.53 -9.24
N GLU A 258 16.29 -8.71 -9.87
CA GLU A 258 17.55 -8.07 -9.48
C GLU A 258 17.51 -6.54 -9.69
N ASP A 259 16.75 -6.06 -10.67
CA ASP A 259 16.60 -4.63 -10.93
C ASP A 259 15.83 -3.94 -9.80
N LYS A 260 14.74 -4.55 -9.32
CA LYS A 260 13.95 -4.01 -8.19
C LYS A 260 14.82 -3.91 -6.93
N LEU A 261 15.65 -4.94 -6.66
CA LEU A 261 16.63 -4.93 -5.58
C LEU A 261 17.70 -3.84 -5.76
N ARG A 262 18.23 -3.67 -6.98
CA ARG A 262 19.22 -2.64 -7.32
C ARG A 262 18.67 -1.23 -7.09
N LEU A 263 17.46 -0.95 -7.57
CA LEU A 263 16.77 0.33 -7.36
C LEU A 263 16.60 0.65 -5.87
N ALA A 264 16.10 -0.32 -5.09
CA ALA A 264 15.93 -0.16 -3.64
C ALA A 264 17.26 0.15 -2.94
N THR A 265 18.32 -0.59 -3.33
CA THR A 265 19.66 -0.42 -2.75
C THR A 265 20.26 0.96 -3.06
N LEU A 266 20.11 1.46 -4.28
CA LEU A 266 20.63 2.78 -4.66
C LEU A 266 19.90 3.92 -3.95
N LEU A 267 18.58 3.85 -3.85
CA LEU A 267 17.78 4.83 -3.11
C LEU A 267 18.15 4.87 -1.62
N GLN A 268 18.37 3.70 -1.00
CA GLN A 268 18.86 3.62 0.38
C GLN A 268 20.25 4.24 0.54
N LYS A 269 21.18 3.98 -0.40
CA LYS A 269 22.53 4.59 -0.39
C LYS A 269 22.48 6.11 -0.47
N GLN A 270 21.46 6.68 -1.12
CA GLN A 270 21.23 8.13 -1.15
C GLN A 270 20.60 8.69 0.15
N GLY A 271 20.24 7.83 1.09
CA GLY A 271 19.65 8.19 2.38
C GLY A 271 18.13 8.37 2.36
N TYR A 272 17.44 7.89 1.32
CA TYR A 272 15.99 7.81 1.31
C TYR A 272 15.50 6.62 2.13
N ILE A 273 14.38 6.79 2.83
CA ILE A 273 13.63 5.68 3.43
C ILE A 273 12.74 5.05 2.35
N VAL A 274 13.02 3.81 1.98
CA VAL A 274 12.42 3.12 0.83
C VAL A 274 11.43 2.06 1.29
N GLY A 275 10.19 2.17 0.80
CA GLY A 275 9.22 1.09 0.85
C GLY A 275 9.23 0.29 -0.46
N VAL A 276 9.09 -1.03 -0.38
CA VAL A 276 8.98 -1.90 -1.57
C VAL A 276 7.74 -2.76 -1.44
N THR A 277 6.94 -2.87 -2.51
CA THR A 277 5.84 -3.83 -2.58
C THR A 277 6.18 -5.01 -3.49
N GLY A 278 5.63 -6.18 -3.16
CA GLY A 278 5.78 -7.39 -3.95
C GLY A 278 4.79 -8.48 -3.53
N ASP A 279 4.53 -9.41 -4.42
CA ASP A 279 3.65 -10.56 -4.18
C ASP A 279 4.34 -11.90 -4.50
N GLY A 280 5.38 -11.89 -5.35
CA GLY A 280 6.09 -13.09 -5.76
C GLY A 280 7.32 -13.42 -4.92
N VAL A 281 7.76 -14.69 -5.03
CA VAL A 281 9.05 -15.17 -4.50
C VAL A 281 10.22 -14.33 -5.03
N ASN A 282 10.07 -13.83 -6.26
CA ASN A 282 11.02 -12.97 -6.94
C ASN A 282 11.27 -11.64 -6.20
N ASP A 283 10.27 -11.12 -5.48
CA ASP A 283 10.41 -9.85 -4.77
C ASP A 283 11.05 -10.00 -3.39
N ALA A 284 11.25 -11.22 -2.89
CA ALA A 284 11.65 -11.48 -1.51
C ALA A 284 12.96 -10.76 -1.12
N LEU A 285 13.96 -10.74 -2.01
CA LEU A 285 15.21 -10.04 -1.74
C LEU A 285 15.03 -8.52 -1.68
N ALA A 286 14.23 -7.95 -2.58
CA ALA A 286 13.94 -6.52 -2.61
C ALA A 286 13.11 -6.08 -1.39
N LEU A 287 12.11 -6.89 -1.01
CA LEU A 287 11.32 -6.73 0.20
C LEU A 287 12.21 -6.73 1.45
N LYS A 288 13.09 -7.72 1.57
CA LYS A 288 13.99 -7.83 2.72
C LYS A 288 15.04 -6.72 2.77
N LYS A 289 15.42 -6.18 1.61
CA LYS A 289 16.39 -5.09 1.50
C LYS A 289 15.80 -3.74 1.88
N ALA A 290 14.52 -3.51 1.59
CA ALA A 290 13.82 -2.26 1.84
C ALA A 290 13.86 -1.85 3.33
N ASP A 291 13.67 -0.55 3.61
CA ASP A 291 13.46 -0.11 4.99
C ASP A 291 12.09 -0.56 5.52
N VAL A 292 11.13 -0.72 4.59
CA VAL A 292 9.81 -1.31 4.85
C VAL A 292 9.42 -2.19 3.66
N GLY A 293 9.51 -3.51 3.82
CA GLY A 293 8.97 -4.48 2.86
C GLY A 293 7.47 -4.68 3.06
N VAL A 294 6.69 -4.63 1.96
CA VAL A 294 5.23 -4.75 2.00
C VAL A 294 4.76 -5.87 1.07
N ALA A 295 4.25 -6.96 1.65
CA ALA A 295 3.69 -8.07 0.88
C ALA A 295 2.18 -7.98 0.69
N MET A 296 1.67 -8.57 -0.39
CA MET A 296 0.24 -8.80 -0.61
C MET A 296 -0.25 -9.98 0.25
N GLY A 297 -1.44 -9.86 0.83
CA GLY A 297 -2.06 -10.85 1.72
C GLY A 297 -2.82 -11.94 0.98
N GLU A 298 -3.64 -11.59 -0.02
CA GLU A 298 -4.41 -12.57 -0.79
C GLU A 298 -3.57 -13.18 -1.93
N SER A 299 -2.92 -12.34 -2.74
CA SER A 299 -2.15 -12.77 -3.91
C SER A 299 -0.69 -13.12 -3.60
N GLY A 300 -0.17 -12.69 -2.44
CA GLY A 300 1.23 -12.88 -2.09
C GLY A 300 1.57 -14.32 -1.73
N THR A 301 2.71 -14.78 -2.22
CA THR A 301 3.32 -16.05 -1.83
C THR A 301 3.78 -16.02 -0.37
N ASP A 302 3.84 -17.18 0.28
CA ASP A 302 4.29 -17.28 1.68
C ASP A 302 5.73 -16.76 1.85
N VAL A 303 6.58 -16.97 0.84
CA VAL A 303 7.96 -16.44 0.83
C VAL A 303 7.97 -14.91 0.82
N ALA A 304 7.10 -14.27 0.04
CA ALA A 304 7.00 -12.80 0.01
C ALA A 304 6.50 -12.26 1.36
N LYS A 305 5.51 -12.91 1.98
CA LYS A 305 4.97 -12.52 3.30
C LYS A 305 6.03 -12.63 4.39
N GLU A 306 6.77 -13.74 4.45
CA GLU A 306 7.86 -13.96 5.40
C GLU A 306 9.04 -12.99 5.20
N ALA A 307 9.29 -12.55 3.97
CA ALA A 307 10.33 -11.58 3.66
C ALA A 307 9.95 -10.12 3.99
N SER A 308 8.67 -9.84 4.20
CA SER A 308 8.13 -8.49 4.39
C SER A 308 7.98 -8.10 5.86
N ASP A 309 7.93 -6.79 6.13
CA ASP A 309 7.66 -6.25 7.48
C ASP A 309 6.17 -6.01 7.70
N ILE A 310 5.41 -5.79 6.62
CA ILE A 310 3.97 -5.51 6.62
C ILE A 310 3.29 -6.37 5.56
N VAL A 311 2.17 -7.00 5.92
CA VAL A 311 1.30 -7.72 4.98
C VAL A 311 -0.02 -6.97 4.81
N LEU A 312 -0.38 -6.60 3.58
CA LEU A 312 -1.65 -5.96 3.27
C LEU A 312 -2.74 -7.01 3.12
N SER A 313 -3.67 -7.09 4.06
CA SER A 313 -4.72 -8.11 4.05
C SER A 313 -5.69 -8.03 2.86
N ASP A 314 -5.71 -6.92 2.14
CA ASP A 314 -6.64 -6.61 1.04
C ASP A 314 -5.96 -6.35 -0.31
N ASP A 315 -4.63 -6.55 -0.38
CA ASP A 315 -3.79 -6.32 -1.56
C ASP A 315 -3.90 -4.91 -2.16
N ASN A 316 -4.15 -3.90 -1.31
CA ASN A 316 -4.54 -2.58 -1.78
C ASN A 316 -3.49 -1.50 -1.48
N PHE A 317 -3.00 -0.85 -2.54
CA PHE A 317 -2.13 0.32 -2.42
C PHE A 317 -2.74 1.46 -1.57
N ALA A 318 -4.07 1.63 -1.61
CA ALA A 318 -4.74 2.63 -0.76
C ALA A 318 -4.55 2.36 0.73
N THR A 319 -4.50 1.09 1.12
CA THR A 319 -4.27 0.66 2.50
C THR A 319 -2.84 0.94 2.93
N LEU A 320 -1.86 0.79 2.02
CA LEU A 320 -0.49 1.22 2.26
C LEU A 320 -0.40 2.73 2.53
N ILE A 321 -1.07 3.57 1.75
CA ILE A 321 -1.07 5.02 1.97
C ILE A 321 -1.69 5.39 3.33
N LYS A 322 -2.77 4.71 3.73
CA LYS A 322 -3.35 4.87 5.08
C LYS A 322 -2.38 4.44 6.17
N ALA A 323 -1.65 3.33 5.99
CA ALA A 323 -0.64 2.89 6.95
C ALA A 323 0.49 3.92 7.12
N VAL A 324 0.91 4.58 6.03
CA VAL A 324 1.88 5.68 6.11
C VAL A 324 1.30 6.87 6.89
N GLU A 325 0.02 7.20 6.71
CA GLU A 325 -0.68 8.23 7.49
C GLU A 325 -0.67 7.89 8.99
N GLU A 326 -1.04 6.67 9.37
CA GLU A 326 -1.04 6.22 10.77
C GLU A 326 0.37 6.28 11.38
N GLY A 327 1.39 5.84 10.63
CA GLY A 327 2.78 5.90 11.08
C GLY A 327 3.24 7.33 11.40
N ARG A 328 2.77 8.34 10.64
CA ARG A 328 3.06 9.75 10.91
C ARG A 328 2.37 10.24 12.19
N VAL A 329 1.13 9.81 12.43
CA VAL A 329 0.37 10.16 13.63
C VAL A 329 1.03 9.56 14.87
N ILE A 330 1.32 8.26 14.83
CA ILE A 330 2.00 7.54 15.91
C ILE A 330 3.34 8.21 16.25
N TYR A 331 4.13 8.54 15.23
CA TYR A 331 5.41 9.22 15.43
C TYR A 331 5.27 10.55 16.19
N GLN A 332 4.29 11.37 15.83
CA GLN A 332 4.07 12.64 16.52
C GLN A 332 3.59 12.47 17.95
N ASN A 333 2.70 11.50 18.16
CA ASN A 333 2.17 11.18 19.48
C ASN A 333 3.27 10.65 20.42
N ILE A 334 4.12 9.74 19.94
CA ILE A 334 5.31 9.27 20.67
C ILE A 334 6.20 10.46 21.05
N ALA A 335 6.44 11.37 20.11
CA ALA A 335 7.29 12.51 20.41
C ALA A 335 6.68 13.48 21.44
N LYS A 336 5.35 13.64 21.46
CA LYS A 336 4.65 14.39 22.53
C LYS A 336 4.82 13.68 23.88
N ALA A 337 4.60 12.36 23.92
CA ALA A 337 4.78 11.57 25.14
C ALA A 337 6.22 11.67 25.68
N ILE A 338 7.24 11.58 24.82
CA ILE A 338 8.64 11.77 25.22
C ILE A 338 8.89 13.19 25.74
N THR A 339 8.34 14.22 25.07
CA THR A 339 8.47 15.61 25.51
C THR A 339 7.84 15.81 26.90
N TYR A 340 6.70 15.16 27.15
CA TYR A 340 6.02 15.14 28.45
C TYR A 340 6.86 14.51 29.54
N LEU A 341 7.32 13.27 29.32
CA LEU A 341 8.12 12.53 30.31
C LEU A 341 9.42 13.28 30.63
N LEU A 342 10.13 13.80 29.62
CA LEU A 342 11.38 14.51 29.85
C LEU A 342 11.19 15.85 30.58
N ALA A 343 10.11 16.59 30.29
CA ALA A 343 9.81 17.83 30.99
C ALA A 343 9.43 17.59 32.46
N GLY A 344 8.63 16.55 32.73
CA GLY A 344 8.29 16.12 34.09
C GLY A 344 9.53 15.70 34.89
N ASN A 345 10.30 14.75 34.34
CA ASN A 345 11.52 14.24 34.97
C ASN A 345 12.57 15.34 35.20
N LEU A 346 12.71 16.28 34.26
CA LEU A 346 13.58 17.43 34.46
C LEU A 346 13.13 18.26 35.66
N SER A 347 11.82 18.49 35.81
CA SER A 347 11.29 19.28 36.92
C SER A 347 11.53 18.62 38.29
N GLU A 348 11.42 17.28 38.36
CA GLU A 348 11.72 16.47 39.55
C GLU A 348 13.19 16.56 39.95
N ILE A 349 14.08 16.24 39.01
CA ILE A 349 15.52 16.20 39.23
C ILE A 349 16.02 17.60 39.61
N ALA A 350 15.58 18.62 38.87
CA ALA A 350 15.97 19.99 39.16
C ALA A 350 15.43 20.47 40.51
N LEU A 351 14.23 20.07 40.92
CA LEU A 351 13.67 20.41 42.23
C LEU A 351 14.52 19.86 43.38
N VAL A 352 14.88 18.57 43.33
CA VAL A 352 15.74 17.94 44.34
C VAL A 352 17.15 18.56 44.32
N PHE A 353 17.71 18.78 43.14
CA PHE A 353 19.05 19.34 42.95
C PHE A 353 19.15 20.77 43.51
N PHE A 354 18.26 21.67 43.10
CA PHE A 354 18.31 23.07 43.54
C PHE A 354 17.89 23.23 45.01
N SER A 355 16.97 22.41 45.51
CA SER A 355 16.68 22.37 46.95
C SER A 355 17.93 22.00 47.76
N SER A 356 18.71 21.03 47.28
CA SER A 356 19.96 20.62 47.94
C SER A 356 21.01 21.74 47.92
N ILE A 357 21.18 22.42 46.77
CA ILE A 357 22.08 23.59 46.67
C ILE A 357 21.64 24.73 47.60
N ALA A 358 20.34 24.95 47.73
CA ALA A 358 19.78 25.96 48.61
C ALA A 358 19.86 25.58 50.11
N GLY A 359 20.37 24.39 50.46
CA GLY A 359 20.45 23.91 51.84
C GLY A 359 19.09 23.56 52.46
N LEU A 360 18.06 23.35 51.64
CA LEU A 360 16.71 22.98 52.09
C LEU A 360 16.60 21.45 52.25
N PRO A 361 15.78 20.94 53.20
CA PRO A 361 15.50 19.51 53.31
C PRO A 361 14.93 18.94 52.01
N SER A 362 15.16 17.65 51.72
CA SER A 362 14.73 17.07 50.44
C SER A 362 13.21 17.24 50.21
N PRO A 363 12.79 17.88 49.10
CA PRO A 363 11.39 18.19 48.82
C PRO A 363 10.60 16.96 48.39
N LEU A 364 11.28 15.89 47.97
CA LEU A 364 10.70 14.62 47.55
C LEU A 364 11.54 13.46 48.11
N LEU A 365 10.89 12.34 48.36
CA LEU A 365 11.55 11.07 48.71
C LEU A 365 11.67 10.15 47.51
N PRO A 366 12.63 9.20 47.49
CA PRO A 366 12.77 8.23 46.42
C PRO A 366 11.50 7.42 46.15
N THR A 367 10.73 7.05 47.18
CA THR A 367 9.46 6.33 47.04
C THR A 367 8.39 7.17 46.35
N GLN A 368 8.37 8.48 46.60
CA GLN A 368 7.46 9.44 45.96
C GLN A 368 7.82 9.64 44.49
N ILE A 369 9.11 9.78 44.17
CA ILE A 369 9.62 9.87 42.79
C ILE A 369 9.25 8.61 42.00
N LEU A 370 9.43 7.42 42.61
CA LEU A 370 9.04 6.16 41.98
C LEU A 370 7.54 6.12 41.65
N TRP A 371 6.70 6.58 42.58
CA TRP A 371 5.25 6.67 42.36
C TRP A 371 4.88 7.58 41.20
N ILE A 372 5.54 8.75 41.10
CA ILE A 372 5.29 9.69 40.00
C ILE A 372 5.66 9.04 38.66
N ASN A 373 6.89 8.54 38.55
CA ASN A 373 7.41 7.97 37.31
C ASN A 373 6.63 6.73 36.84
N LEU A 374 6.19 5.87 37.77
CA LEU A 374 5.52 4.63 37.42
C LEU A 374 4.02 4.80 37.14
N VAL A 375 3.31 5.48 38.04
CA VAL A 375 1.84 5.51 38.02
C VAL A 375 1.33 6.82 37.47
N THR A 376 1.87 7.94 37.97
CA THR A 376 1.36 9.27 37.62
C THR A 376 1.64 9.61 36.16
N ASP A 377 2.86 9.35 35.69
CA ASP A 377 3.29 9.72 34.34
C ASP A 377 2.99 8.65 33.28
N GLY A 378 2.92 7.38 33.68
CA GLY A 378 2.66 6.27 32.76
C GLY A 378 1.31 6.39 32.04
N LEU A 379 0.23 6.67 32.78
CA LEU A 379 -1.13 6.73 32.22
C LEU A 379 -1.31 7.91 31.24
N PRO A 380 -0.95 9.16 31.56
CA PRO A 380 -1.02 10.27 30.62
C PRO A 380 -0.08 10.10 29.41
N ALA A 381 1.13 9.55 29.60
CA ALA A 381 2.05 9.32 28.49
C ALA A 381 1.48 8.32 27.47
N LEU A 382 0.86 7.23 27.95
CA LEU A 382 0.18 6.25 27.08
C LEU A 382 -1.00 6.89 26.33
N ALA A 383 -1.77 7.74 27.02
CA ALA A 383 -2.88 8.45 26.41
C ALA A 383 -2.42 9.49 25.36
N LEU A 384 -1.29 10.15 25.58
CA LEU A 384 -0.66 11.04 24.61
C LEU A 384 -0.12 10.29 23.40
N ALA A 385 0.43 9.08 23.60
CA ALA A 385 0.90 8.20 22.52
C ALA A 385 -0.24 7.73 21.59
N THR A 386 -1.48 7.72 22.10
CA THR A 386 -2.70 7.30 21.38
C THR A 386 -3.64 8.46 21.03
N ASP A 387 -3.13 9.70 21.01
CA ASP A 387 -3.93 10.90 20.75
C ASP A 387 -4.48 10.98 19.31
N ASN A 388 -5.57 11.74 19.17
CA ASN A 388 -6.33 11.84 17.92
C ASN A 388 -5.50 12.45 16.76
N LYS A 389 -5.78 11.95 15.55
CA LYS A 389 -5.18 12.42 14.30
C LYS A 389 -5.29 13.94 14.13
N ASN A 390 -4.18 14.57 13.77
CA ASN A 390 -4.16 15.95 13.34
C ASN A 390 -4.28 16.02 11.79
N PRO A 391 -5.37 16.58 11.23
CA PRO A 391 -5.60 16.60 9.78
C PRO A 391 -4.47 17.28 8.98
N LYS A 392 -3.74 18.21 9.62
CA LYS A 392 -2.64 18.93 8.99
C LYS A 392 -1.43 18.04 8.67
N LEU A 393 -1.38 16.80 9.18
CA LEU A 393 -0.24 15.88 9.02
C LEU A 393 -0.29 15.04 7.75
N ILE A 394 -1.49 14.90 7.19
CA ILE A 394 -1.73 14.02 6.04
C ILE A 394 -0.96 14.55 4.82
N ASN A 395 -0.94 15.87 4.64
CA ASN A 395 -0.30 16.55 3.50
C ASN A 395 1.11 17.09 3.81
N GLN A 396 1.74 16.70 4.92
CA GLN A 396 3.12 17.10 5.19
C GLN A 396 4.10 16.24 4.40
N HIS A 397 5.24 16.82 4.00
CA HIS A 397 6.31 16.05 3.40
C HIS A 397 6.86 15.00 4.39
N PRO A 398 7.44 13.90 3.89
CA PRO A 398 8.06 12.90 4.76
C PRO A 398 9.16 13.54 5.62
N ARG A 399 9.22 13.11 6.88
CA ARG A 399 10.25 13.55 7.81
C ARG A 399 11.65 13.19 7.29
N ASN A 400 12.59 14.12 7.40
CA ASN A 400 14.01 13.84 7.21
C ASN A 400 14.54 12.91 8.33
N PRO A 401 15.05 11.71 8.00
CA PRO A 401 15.51 10.74 9.00
C PRO A 401 16.71 11.23 9.83
N LYS A 402 17.49 12.19 9.32
CA LYS A 402 18.65 12.77 10.03
C LYS A 402 18.26 13.69 11.19
N ILE A 403 17.01 14.16 11.21
CA ILE A 403 16.52 14.97 12.33
C ILE A 403 16.25 14.02 13.50
N PRO A 404 16.71 14.30 14.73
CA PRO A 404 16.41 13.49 15.92
C PRO A 404 14.98 13.73 16.43
N ILE A 405 14.46 12.79 17.23
CA ILE A 405 13.11 12.94 17.81
C ILE A 405 13.04 14.18 18.71
N LEU A 406 14.09 14.45 19.48
CA LEU A 406 14.24 15.66 20.29
C LEU A 406 14.84 16.77 19.43
N THR A 407 13.97 17.58 18.83
CA THR A 407 14.40 18.78 18.08
C THR A 407 14.77 19.91 19.05
N GLY A 408 15.55 20.89 18.59
CA GLY A 408 15.90 22.07 19.41
C GLY A 408 14.67 22.77 20.00
N ASN A 409 13.58 22.88 19.25
CA ASN A 409 12.32 23.44 19.75
C ASN A 409 11.71 22.60 20.87
N ARG A 410 11.75 21.26 20.78
CA ARG A 410 11.26 20.38 21.84
C ARG A 410 12.15 20.46 23.08
N MET A 411 13.46 20.53 22.89
CA MET A 411 14.41 20.75 24.00
C MET A 411 14.14 22.06 24.72
N LEU A 412 13.90 23.15 23.98
CA LEU A 412 13.54 24.44 24.57
C LEU A 412 12.24 24.35 25.39
N VAL A 413 11.22 23.66 24.88
CA VAL A 413 9.97 23.41 25.61
C VAL A 413 10.23 22.60 26.89
N ILE A 414 11.02 21.52 26.81
CA ILE A 414 11.39 20.68 27.96
C ILE A 414 12.08 21.51 29.04
N ILE A 415 13.11 22.28 28.65
CA ILE A 415 13.90 23.12 29.55
C ILE A 415 13.03 24.20 30.21
N THR A 416 12.25 24.92 29.40
CA THR A 416 11.44 26.06 29.88
C THR A 416 10.37 25.59 30.85
N ILE A 417 9.65 24.52 30.51
CA ILE A 417 8.58 24.02 31.38
C ILE A 417 9.16 23.31 32.60
N GLY A 418 10.19 22.46 32.41
CA GLY A 418 10.83 21.73 33.50
C GLY A 418 11.36 22.67 34.59
N PHE A 419 12.20 23.64 34.21
CA PHE A 419 12.70 24.64 35.17
C PHE A 419 11.62 25.59 35.66
N GLY A 420 10.62 25.93 34.84
CA GLY A 420 9.49 26.75 35.26
C GLY A 420 8.70 26.12 36.41
N ILE A 421 8.36 24.83 36.29
CA ILE A 421 7.72 24.05 37.35
C ILE A 421 8.64 23.98 38.57
N THR A 422 9.93 23.67 38.39
CA THR A 422 10.89 23.62 39.49
C THR A 422 10.97 24.93 40.27
N MET A 423 11.10 26.07 39.59
CA MET A 423 11.25 27.37 40.25
C MET A 423 9.99 27.72 41.05
N LEU A 424 8.81 27.44 40.49
CA LEU A 424 7.54 27.61 41.18
C LEU A 424 7.46 26.73 42.43
N LEU A 425 7.73 25.43 42.28
CA LEU A 425 7.65 24.48 43.40
C LEU A 425 8.69 24.74 44.47
N LEU A 426 9.91 25.13 44.09
CA LEU A 426 10.98 25.46 45.04
C LEU A 426 10.61 26.72 45.83
N PHE A 427 10.06 27.75 45.17
CA PHE A 427 9.55 28.94 45.84
C PHE A 427 8.45 28.58 46.85
N VAL A 428 7.44 27.81 46.42
CA VAL A 428 6.35 27.35 47.30
C VAL A 428 6.91 26.54 48.47
N TYR A 429 7.81 25.60 48.23
CA TYR A 429 8.40 24.74 49.26
C TYR A 429 9.17 25.57 50.30
N SER A 430 10.01 26.50 49.85
CA SER A 430 10.76 27.40 50.74
C SER A 430 9.85 28.27 51.61
N SER A 431 8.68 28.65 51.09
CA SER A 431 7.67 29.39 51.84
C SER A 431 6.97 28.50 52.86
N LEU A 432 6.59 27.29 52.48
CA LEU A 432 5.90 26.33 53.35
C LEU A 432 6.76 25.89 54.54
N LEU A 433 8.07 25.72 54.34
CA LEU A 433 9.01 25.37 55.41
C LEU A 433 9.12 26.43 56.53
N LYS A 434 8.69 27.68 56.27
CA LYS A 434 8.66 28.73 57.31
C LYS A 434 7.48 28.58 58.26
N SER A 435 6.39 27.96 57.81
CA SER A 435 5.12 27.91 58.54
C SER A 435 4.66 26.51 58.92
N LEU A 436 5.17 25.47 58.26
CA LEU A 436 4.75 24.08 58.42
C LEU A 436 5.94 23.16 58.69
N SER A 437 5.67 21.96 59.20
CA SER A 437 6.70 20.94 59.33
C SER A 437 7.13 20.40 57.96
N GLU A 438 8.36 19.90 57.88
CA GLU A 438 8.95 19.32 56.66
C GLU A 438 8.05 18.29 55.99
N VAL A 439 7.42 17.41 56.79
CA VAL A 439 6.56 16.34 56.27
C VAL A 439 5.32 16.91 55.58
N HIS A 440 4.66 17.92 56.16
CA HIS A 440 3.49 18.54 55.51
C HIS A 440 3.89 19.32 54.26
N ALA A 441 5.00 20.07 54.32
CA ALA A 441 5.52 20.81 53.16
C ALA A 441 5.84 19.85 51.99
N ARG A 442 6.48 18.71 52.29
CA ARG A 442 6.76 17.63 51.33
C ARG A 442 5.48 17.04 50.73
N THR A 443 4.46 16.73 51.56
CA THR A 443 3.18 16.21 51.06
C THR A 443 2.48 17.19 50.11
N ILE A 444 2.52 18.49 50.40
CA ILE A 444 1.95 19.52 49.51
C ILE A 444 2.71 19.58 48.19
N ILE A 445 4.05 19.59 48.22
CA ILE A 445 4.87 19.63 47.00
C ILE A 445 4.70 18.37 46.16
N PHE A 446 4.63 17.20 46.78
CA PHE A 446 4.37 15.94 46.11
C PHE A 446 3.04 15.99 45.33
N ASN A 447 1.96 16.45 45.97
CA ASN A 447 0.66 16.61 45.32
C ASN A 447 0.65 17.69 44.23
N LEU A 448 1.30 18.82 44.47
CA LEU A 448 1.36 19.94 43.52
C LEU A 448 2.15 19.57 42.27
N LEU A 449 3.21 18.78 42.41
CA LEU A 449 3.99 18.26 41.29
C LEU A 449 3.15 17.31 40.43
N VAL A 450 2.47 16.33 41.05
CA VAL A 450 1.55 15.42 40.37
C VAL A 450 0.47 16.19 39.60
N PHE A 451 -0.14 17.19 40.24
CA PHE A 451 -1.13 18.05 39.59
C PHE A 451 -0.52 18.83 38.42
N SER A 452 0.68 19.38 38.60
CA SER A 452 1.40 20.11 37.55
C SER A 452 1.69 19.23 36.34
N HIS A 453 2.04 17.95 36.55
CA HIS A 453 2.20 16.97 35.47
C HIS A 453 0.88 16.70 34.73
N MET A 454 -0.25 16.61 35.43
CA MET A 454 -1.56 16.46 34.76
C MET A 454 -1.87 17.66 33.86
N VAL A 455 -1.61 18.89 34.33
CA VAL A 455 -1.75 20.10 33.51
C VAL A 455 -0.78 20.08 32.33
N LEU A 456 0.47 19.68 32.56
CA LEU A 456 1.51 19.58 31.55
C LEU A 456 1.12 18.66 30.40
N ALA A 457 0.47 17.52 30.68
CA ALA A 457 -0.02 16.61 29.65
C ALA A 457 -0.97 17.31 28.67
N PHE A 458 -1.87 18.17 29.15
CA PHE A 458 -2.76 18.97 28.30
C PHE A 458 -2.02 20.07 27.53
N VAL A 459 -1.03 20.73 28.16
CA VAL A 459 -0.22 21.77 27.51
C VAL A 459 0.55 21.18 26.33
N ILE A 460 1.24 20.05 26.53
CA ILE A 460 2.04 19.39 25.48
C ILE A 460 1.18 18.81 24.37
N ARG A 461 -0.04 18.39 24.69
CA ARG A 461 -1.00 17.93 23.68
C ARG A 461 -1.25 18.99 22.62
N GLY A 462 -1.34 20.27 23.01
CA GLY A 462 -1.42 21.43 22.12
C GLY A 462 -2.65 21.45 21.21
N GLN A 463 -3.69 20.70 21.54
CA GLN A 463 -4.98 20.70 20.84
C GLN A 463 -6.05 21.37 21.71
N SER A 464 -7.09 21.93 21.08
CA SER A 464 -8.24 22.50 21.80
C SER A 464 -8.81 21.49 22.79
N LEU A 465 -9.14 21.96 24.01
CA LEU A 465 -9.81 21.19 25.05
C LEU A 465 -11.15 20.60 24.57
N LEU A 466 -11.75 21.16 23.51
CA LEU A 466 -12.99 20.67 22.87
C LEU A 466 -12.80 19.34 22.12
N ARG A 467 -11.58 19.02 21.65
CA ARG A 467 -11.29 17.70 21.07
C ARG A 467 -10.88 16.77 22.18
N ILE A 468 -11.85 16.06 22.75
CA ILE A 468 -11.63 15.17 23.89
C ILE A 468 -10.83 13.92 23.47
N ASN A 469 -9.71 13.67 24.15
CA ASN A 469 -9.08 12.35 24.19
C ASN A 469 -9.58 11.64 25.44
N LYS A 470 -10.49 10.66 25.25
CA LYS A 470 -11.14 9.96 26.36
C LYS A 470 -10.13 9.22 27.25
N LEU A 471 -9.09 8.63 26.65
CA LEU A 471 -8.02 7.95 27.38
C LEU A 471 -7.22 8.93 28.23
N LEU A 472 -6.95 10.14 27.71
CA LEU A 472 -6.21 11.16 28.48
C LEU A 472 -7.02 11.67 29.66
N ILE A 473 -8.30 11.97 29.47
CA ILE A 473 -9.18 12.40 30.56
C ILE A 473 -9.30 11.29 31.61
N PHE A 474 -9.52 10.05 31.16
CA PHE A 474 -9.57 8.90 32.06
C PHE A 474 -8.26 8.71 32.83
N GLY A 475 -7.12 8.78 32.15
CA GLY A 475 -5.80 8.68 32.77
C GLY A 475 -5.57 9.75 33.82
N VAL A 476 -5.91 11.01 33.51
CA VAL A 476 -5.78 12.13 34.47
C VAL A 476 -6.70 11.94 35.67
N ILE A 477 -7.97 11.61 35.47
CA ILE A 477 -8.93 11.38 36.57
C ILE A 477 -8.47 10.22 37.45
N LEU A 478 -8.06 9.11 36.83
CA LEU A 478 -7.57 7.94 37.56
C LEU A 478 -6.32 8.28 38.36
N THR A 479 -5.36 9.00 37.78
CA THR A 479 -4.15 9.46 38.47
C THR A 479 -4.47 10.35 39.66
N LEU A 480 -5.39 11.31 39.51
CA LEU A 480 -5.81 12.18 40.62
C LEU A 480 -6.54 11.40 41.74
N LEU A 481 -7.35 10.41 41.38
CA LEU A 481 -8.01 9.53 42.35
C LEU A 481 -7.00 8.67 43.11
N LEU A 482 -6.03 8.07 42.41
CA LEU A 482 -4.97 7.28 43.04
C LEU A 482 -4.09 8.15 43.94
N GLN A 483 -3.80 9.38 43.51
CA GLN A 483 -3.07 10.35 44.32
C GLN A 483 -3.83 10.73 45.59
N MET A 484 -5.15 10.92 45.49
CA MET A 484 -6.01 11.17 46.63
C MET A 484 -5.99 9.99 47.61
N ILE A 485 -6.15 8.76 47.12
CA ILE A 485 -6.13 7.53 47.94
C ILE A 485 -4.82 7.41 48.72
N ILE A 486 -3.68 7.64 48.08
CA ILE A 486 -2.37 7.56 48.76
C ILE A 486 -2.21 8.63 49.81
N THR A 487 -2.72 9.83 49.53
CA THR A 487 -2.60 10.96 50.44
C THR A 487 -3.52 10.83 51.65
N THR A 488 -4.68 10.19 51.54
CA THR A 488 -5.68 10.10 52.62
C THR A 488 -5.65 8.79 53.42
N THR A 489 -5.08 7.72 52.86
CA THR A 489 -5.14 6.39 53.50
C THR A 489 -3.93 6.17 54.42
N PRO A 490 -4.13 5.83 55.72
CA PRO A 490 -3.04 5.70 56.69
C PRO A 490 -1.94 4.71 56.31
N PHE A 491 -2.30 3.59 55.68
CA PHE A 491 -1.35 2.58 55.21
C PHE A 491 -0.36 3.16 54.18
N PHE A 492 -0.86 3.91 53.20
CA PHE A 492 -0.02 4.52 52.18
C PHE A 492 0.76 5.73 52.71
N GLN A 493 0.18 6.50 53.63
CA GLN A 493 0.90 7.59 54.30
C GLN A 493 2.17 7.11 55.01
N GLN A 494 2.16 5.91 55.60
CA GLN A 494 3.37 5.33 56.22
C GLN A 494 4.43 4.95 55.18
N ILE A 495 4.03 4.33 54.06
CA ILE A 495 4.95 3.90 53.00
C ILE A 495 5.60 5.10 52.28
N PHE A 496 4.83 6.15 52.03
CA PHE A 496 5.28 7.34 51.30
C PHE A 496 5.73 8.49 52.21
N HIS A 497 5.74 8.27 53.53
CA HIS A 497 6.03 9.28 54.57
C HIS A 497 5.27 10.60 54.35
N LEU A 498 3.94 10.48 54.24
CA LEU A 498 3.03 11.60 54.05
C LEU A 498 2.33 11.96 55.35
N LYS A 499 1.99 13.24 55.51
CA LYS A 499 1.15 13.72 56.61
C LYS A 499 0.16 14.74 56.07
N PHE A 500 -1.11 14.48 56.34
CA PHE A 500 -2.23 15.30 55.86
C PHE A 500 -2.84 16.08 57.02
#